data_AF-A0A7J4SE40-F1
#
_entry.id   AF-A0A7J4SE40-F1
#
_cell.length_a   1.000
_cell.length_b   1.000
_cell.length_c   1.000
_cell.angle_alpha   90.00
_cell.angle_beta   90.00
_cell.angle_gamma   90.00
#
_symmetry.space_group_name_H-M   'P 1'
#
loop_
_entity.id
_entity.type
_entity.pdbx_description
1 polymer ?
#
loop_
_entity_poly.entity_id
_entity_poly.type
_entity_poly.pdbx_seq_one_letter_code
_entity_poly.pdbx_strand_id
1 'polypeptide(L)'
;DPSGINYFSVGDYVSDSVKDLTIQLSSRLESGEPILVLMIAKTRLYQTDEGAIYTSLRPEEMCVIDTQRYASWLAKTSQSLMERMSTYLSSLDYDSNAESMAKSDLSEQQVLGLVASRNHYGDVDLEHYRLNVMQALDIAEGRLEAASKPAPQRQLVEDSEVDDKENEVKDDLESVILDIITKLDQGDGVEFETILINAEARGFQRSVAEEKLEELSDDGTVHEPAFGWFRLV
;
A
#
# COMPACT_ATOMS: atom_id res chain seq x y z
N ASP A 1 -6.13 7.34 -1.17
CA ASP A 1 -5.07 7.51 -2.20
C ASP A 1 -4.60 6.11 -2.60
N PRO A 2 -4.04 5.87 -3.81
CA PRO A 2 -3.49 4.55 -4.15
C PRO A 2 -2.51 4.00 -3.12
N SER A 3 -1.84 4.85 -2.33
CA SER A 3 -0.95 4.40 -1.26
C SER A 3 -1.64 4.14 0.09
N GLY A 4 -2.98 4.14 0.14
CA GLY A 4 -3.78 3.92 1.35
C GLY A 4 -4.47 5.17 1.93
N ILE A 5 -4.96 5.05 3.18
CA ILE A 5 -5.59 6.15 3.93
C ILE A 5 -4.56 6.86 4.79
N ASN A 6 -4.57 8.18 4.70
CA ASN A 6 -3.73 9.07 5.49
C ASN A 6 -4.62 9.99 6.32
N TYR A 7 -4.26 10.16 7.59
CA TYR A 7 -4.90 11.10 8.48
C TYR A 7 -4.06 12.38 8.57
N PHE A 8 -4.72 13.52 8.42
CA PHE A 8 -4.10 14.82 8.65
C PHE A 8 -4.91 15.61 9.68
N SER A 9 -4.23 16.48 10.41
CA SER A 9 -4.88 17.33 11.41
C SER A 9 -4.47 18.79 11.22
N VAL A 10 -5.44 19.68 11.35
CA VAL A 10 -5.23 21.14 11.30
C VAL A 10 -5.42 21.67 12.71
N GLY A 11 -4.31 22.01 13.36
CA GLY A 11 -4.31 22.56 14.71
C GLY A 11 -4.53 24.08 14.74
N ASP A 12 -4.62 24.61 15.96
CA ASP A 12 -4.94 26.03 16.21
C ASP A 12 -3.87 27.02 15.71
N TYR A 13 -2.64 26.55 15.46
CA TYR A 13 -1.51 27.39 15.04
C TYR A 13 -1.19 27.29 13.54
N VAL A 14 -2.15 26.86 12.72
CA VAL A 14 -2.03 26.90 11.25
C VAL A 14 -2.58 28.23 10.73
N SER A 15 -2.18 28.63 9.51
CA SER A 15 -2.67 29.84 8.85
C SER A 15 -4.20 29.85 8.74
N ASP A 16 -4.79 31.04 8.84
CA ASP A 16 -6.25 31.20 8.75
C ASP A 16 -6.81 30.70 7.42
N SER A 17 -6.04 30.82 6.33
CA SER A 17 -6.43 30.30 5.01
C SER A 17 -6.62 28.78 4.99
N VAL A 18 -5.73 28.03 5.63
CA VAL A 18 -5.84 26.57 5.71
C VAL A 18 -6.97 26.17 6.65
N LYS A 19 -7.17 26.89 7.75
CA LYS A 19 -8.31 26.65 8.65
C LYS A 19 -9.65 26.86 7.94
N ASP A 20 -9.82 27.99 7.27
CA ASP A 20 -11.04 28.32 6.54
C ASP A 20 -11.33 27.30 5.44
N LEU A 21 -10.30 26.93 4.67
CA LEU A 21 -10.45 25.88 3.66
C LEU A 21 -10.84 24.55 4.30
N THR A 22 -10.20 24.15 5.40
CA THR A 22 -10.50 22.89 6.09
C THR A 22 -11.95 22.84 6.59
N ILE A 23 -12.47 23.93 7.15
CA ILE A 23 -13.88 24.03 7.58
C ILE A 23 -14.81 23.84 6.37
N GLN A 24 -14.52 24.49 5.25
CA GLN A 24 -15.30 24.32 4.02
C GLN A 24 -15.25 22.89 3.51
N LEU A 25 -14.07 22.26 3.49
CA LEU A 25 -13.90 20.88 3.03
C LEU A 25 -14.58 19.88 3.97
N SER A 26 -14.56 20.11 5.29
CA SER A 26 -15.23 19.24 6.28
C SER A 26 -16.72 19.12 5.99
N SER A 27 -17.40 20.25 5.76
CA SER A 27 -18.83 20.24 5.46
C SER A 27 -19.19 19.45 4.19
N ARG A 28 -18.34 19.51 3.17
CA ARG A 28 -18.51 18.77 1.91
C ARG A 28 -18.21 17.28 2.08
N LEU A 29 -17.17 16.95 2.84
CA LEU A 29 -16.81 15.58 3.16
C LEU A 29 -17.91 14.88 3.97
N GLU A 30 -18.51 15.57 4.95
CA GLU A 30 -19.66 15.07 5.72
C GLU A 30 -20.89 14.77 4.85
N SER A 31 -21.02 15.45 3.71
CA SER A 31 -22.07 15.17 2.72
C SER A 31 -21.77 13.99 1.78
N GLY A 32 -20.60 13.36 1.94
CA GLY A 32 -20.15 12.23 1.12
C GLY A 32 -19.50 12.64 -0.21
N GLU A 33 -19.17 13.92 -0.39
CA GLU A 33 -18.52 14.38 -1.62
C GLU A 33 -17.02 13.99 -1.65
N PRO A 34 -16.53 13.31 -2.70
CA PRO A 34 -15.10 13.06 -2.86
C PRO A 34 -14.38 14.35 -3.26
N ILE A 35 -13.36 14.73 -2.50
CA ILE A 35 -12.61 15.98 -2.71
C ILE A 35 -11.15 15.63 -2.98
N LEU A 36 -10.65 16.08 -4.13
CA LEU A 36 -9.23 15.97 -4.46
C LEU A 36 -8.50 17.21 -3.93
N VAL A 37 -7.50 16.97 -3.08
CA VAL A 37 -6.74 18.02 -2.40
C VAL A 37 -5.26 17.83 -2.67
N LEU A 38 -4.60 18.92 -3.05
CA LEU A 38 -3.14 19.02 -3.00
C LEU A 38 -2.77 19.72 -1.69
N MET A 39 -1.78 19.17 -0.98
CA MET A 39 -1.30 19.75 0.26
C MET A 39 0.22 19.75 0.35
N ILE A 40 0.76 20.81 0.95
CA ILE A 40 2.12 20.83 1.49
C ILE A 40 1.98 20.63 2.99
N ALA A 41 2.59 19.59 3.54
CA ALA A 41 2.44 19.24 4.94
C ALA A 41 3.79 18.95 5.61
N LYS A 42 3.88 19.24 6.91
CA LYS A 42 4.95 18.75 7.77
C LYS A 42 4.56 17.40 8.33
N THR A 43 5.46 16.44 8.17
CA THR A 43 5.26 15.07 8.61
C THR A 43 5.86 14.86 9.99
N ARG A 44 5.12 14.19 10.88
CA ARG A 44 5.65 13.65 12.13
C ARG A 44 5.33 12.17 12.20
N LEU A 45 6.39 11.36 12.31
CA LEU A 45 6.29 9.93 12.55
C LEU A 45 6.37 9.69 14.05
N TYR A 46 5.48 8.89 14.59
CA TYR A 46 5.58 8.41 15.96
C TYR A 46 5.10 6.96 16.05
N GLN A 47 5.72 6.22 16.95
CA GLN A 47 5.39 4.83 17.22
C GLN A 47 4.58 4.78 18.52
N THR A 48 3.49 4.03 18.55
CA THR A 48 2.74 3.75 19.78
C THR A 48 3.44 2.67 20.60
N ASP A 49 3.04 2.53 21.86
CA ASP A 49 3.56 1.48 22.75
C ASP A 49 3.27 0.06 22.22
N GLU A 50 2.20 -0.08 21.43
CA GLU A 50 1.81 -1.30 20.70
C GLU A 50 2.64 -1.52 19.41
N GLY A 51 3.61 -0.67 19.13
CA GLY A 51 4.52 -0.80 18.00
C GLY A 51 4.00 -0.24 16.66
N ALA A 52 2.75 0.21 16.60
CA ALA A 52 2.17 0.79 15.38
C ALA A 52 2.79 2.16 15.07
N ILE A 53 3.18 2.36 13.80
CA ILE A 53 3.78 3.63 13.33
C ILE A 53 2.69 4.46 12.67
N TYR A 54 2.44 5.65 13.21
CA TYR A 54 1.50 6.62 12.66
C TYR A 54 2.24 7.76 11.99
N THR A 55 1.73 8.14 10.81
CA THR A 55 2.18 9.32 10.08
C THR A 55 1.17 10.43 10.29
N SER A 56 1.52 11.39 11.13
CA SER A 56 0.72 12.62 11.29
C SER A 56 1.15 13.64 10.26
N LEU A 57 0.21 14.09 9.44
CA LEU A 57 0.41 15.18 8.49
C LEU A 57 -0.20 16.47 9.06
N ARG A 58 0.64 17.51 9.20
CA ARG A 58 0.20 18.87 9.52
C ARG A 58 0.24 19.73 8.25
N PRO A 59 -0.91 20.14 7.69
CA PRO A 59 -0.92 20.95 6.48
C PRO A 59 -0.37 22.36 6.74
N GLU A 60 0.38 22.90 5.79
CA GLU A 60 0.92 24.26 5.76
C GLU A 60 0.29 25.08 4.62
N GLU A 61 0.05 24.43 3.48
CA GLU A 61 -0.72 24.98 2.35
C GLU A 61 -1.60 23.89 1.74
N MET A 62 -2.78 24.27 1.28
CA MET A 62 -3.76 23.34 0.70
C MET A 62 -4.55 24.01 -0.43
N CYS A 63 -4.90 23.25 -1.46
CA CYS A 63 -5.85 23.68 -2.47
C CYS A 63 -6.63 22.49 -3.04
N VAL A 64 -7.84 22.76 -3.54
CA VAL A 64 -8.65 21.78 -4.26
C VAL A 64 -8.13 21.67 -5.69
N ILE A 65 -7.98 20.45 -6.18
CA ILE A 65 -7.57 20.16 -7.55
C ILE A 65 -8.70 19.49 -8.33
N ASP A 66 -8.60 19.53 -9.66
CA ASP A 66 -9.52 18.83 -10.54
C ASP A 66 -9.05 17.40 -10.83
N THR A 67 -9.99 16.57 -11.31
CA THR A 67 -9.74 15.17 -11.66
C THR A 67 -8.70 15.03 -12.78
N GLN A 68 -8.66 15.97 -13.73
CA GLN A 68 -7.70 15.94 -14.85
C GLN A 68 -6.25 16.12 -14.37
N ARG A 69 -5.99 17.06 -13.45
CA ARG A 69 -4.68 17.25 -12.82
C ARG A 69 -4.29 16.03 -12.01
N TYR A 70 -5.22 15.50 -11.20
CA TYR A 70 -4.95 14.32 -10.39
C TYR A 70 -4.58 13.12 -11.25
N ALA A 71 -5.37 12.81 -12.27
CA ALA A 71 -5.08 11.72 -13.22
C ALA A 71 -3.73 11.91 -13.92
N SER A 72 -3.40 13.13 -14.37
CA SER A 72 -2.09 13.41 -14.98
C SER A 72 -0.92 13.18 -14.02
N TRP A 73 -1.07 13.55 -12.75
CA TRP A 73 -0.04 13.31 -11.74
C TRP A 73 0.08 11.84 -11.37
N LEU A 74 -1.03 11.11 -11.24
CA LEU A 74 -1.01 9.66 -11.04
C LEU A 74 -0.30 8.94 -12.18
N ALA A 75 -0.62 9.26 -13.43
CA ALA A 75 0.02 8.65 -14.59
C ALA A 75 1.53 8.92 -14.65
N LYS A 76 1.96 10.17 -14.43
CA LYS A 76 3.38 10.54 -14.40
C LYS A 76 4.13 9.86 -13.26
N THR A 77 3.53 9.84 -12.07
CA THR A 77 4.14 9.23 -10.88
C THR A 77 4.27 7.72 -11.06
N SER A 78 3.24 7.09 -11.64
CA SER A 78 3.22 5.67 -12.00
C SER A 78 4.33 5.34 -12.99
N GLN A 79 4.49 6.14 -14.06
CA GLN A 79 5.58 5.98 -15.01
C GLN A 79 6.95 6.05 -14.33
N SER A 80 7.21 7.08 -13.53
CA SER A 80 8.48 7.21 -12.82
C SER A 80 8.73 6.09 -11.80
N LEU A 81 7.68 5.54 -11.17
CA LEU A 81 7.80 4.40 -10.28
C LEU A 81 8.14 3.12 -11.06
N MET A 82 7.49 2.87 -12.20
CA MET A 82 7.83 1.75 -13.09
C MET A 82 9.28 1.81 -13.58
N GLU A 83 9.76 2.99 -13.98
CA GLU A 83 11.16 3.20 -14.38
C GLU A 83 12.16 2.91 -13.23
N ARG A 84 11.81 3.27 -11.98
CA ARG A 84 12.63 2.93 -10.81
C ARG A 84 12.62 1.44 -10.52
N MET A 85 11.46 0.79 -10.59
CA MET A 85 11.35 -0.66 -10.40
C MET A 85 12.13 -1.42 -11.46
N SER A 86 12.02 -1.03 -12.73
CA SER A 86 12.80 -1.66 -13.82
C SER A 86 14.30 -1.48 -13.61
N THR A 87 14.72 -0.27 -13.20
CA THR A 87 16.12 0.04 -12.86
C THR A 87 16.62 -0.84 -11.72
N TYR A 88 15.83 -0.98 -10.65
CA TYR A 88 16.16 -1.84 -9.52
C TYR A 88 16.26 -3.31 -9.94
N LEU A 89 15.30 -3.84 -10.71
CA LEU A 89 15.32 -5.21 -11.24
C LEU A 89 16.58 -5.47 -12.07
N SER A 90 16.93 -4.58 -13.01
CA SER A 90 18.15 -4.70 -13.80
C SER A 90 19.44 -4.64 -12.96
N SER A 91 19.36 -4.08 -11.74
CA SER A 91 20.51 -4.05 -10.83
C SER A 91 20.73 -5.38 -10.10
N LEU A 92 19.73 -6.26 -10.03
CA LEU A 92 19.80 -7.53 -9.30
C LEU A 92 20.75 -8.53 -9.97
N ASP A 93 21.02 -8.38 -11.27
CA ASP A 93 22.03 -9.14 -12.00
C ASP A 93 23.48 -8.83 -11.57
N TYR A 94 23.65 -7.81 -10.72
CA TYR A 94 24.94 -7.32 -10.25
C TYR A 94 24.98 -7.27 -8.71
N ASP A 95 26.21 -7.37 -8.17
CA ASP A 95 26.43 -7.19 -6.74
C ASP A 95 26.18 -5.74 -6.32
N SER A 96 25.86 -5.54 -5.04
CA SER A 96 25.61 -4.22 -4.42
C SER A 96 26.89 -3.40 -4.18
N ASN A 97 27.82 -3.39 -5.14
CA ASN A 97 29.01 -2.55 -5.15
C ASN A 97 29.20 -1.86 -6.51
N ALA A 98 29.86 -0.70 -6.47
CA ALA A 98 30.00 0.15 -7.65
C ALA A 98 30.78 -0.51 -8.79
N GLU A 99 31.76 -1.37 -8.49
CA GLU A 99 32.59 -2.03 -9.50
C GLU A 99 31.81 -3.08 -10.32
N SER A 100 30.99 -3.89 -9.64
CA SER A 100 30.13 -4.88 -10.29
C SER A 100 29.03 -4.18 -11.10
N MET A 101 28.36 -3.19 -10.50
CA MET A 101 27.22 -2.50 -11.10
C MET A 101 27.60 -1.50 -12.21
N ALA A 102 28.85 -1.02 -12.27
CA ALA A 102 29.36 -0.21 -13.38
C ALA A 102 29.44 -0.96 -14.72
N LYS A 103 29.24 -2.29 -14.72
CA LYS A 103 29.14 -3.11 -15.92
C LYS A 103 27.74 -3.10 -16.54
N SER A 104 26.76 -2.56 -15.84
CA SER A 104 25.38 -2.39 -16.33
C SER A 104 25.25 -1.18 -17.26
N ASP A 105 24.12 -1.08 -17.96
CA ASP A 105 23.77 0.08 -18.79
C ASP A 105 23.24 1.28 -17.99
N LEU A 106 23.34 1.23 -16.65
CA LEU A 106 22.85 2.28 -15.76
C LEU A 106 23.79 3.48 -15.71
N SER A 107 23.22 4.68 -15.53
CA SER A 107 24.01 5.89 -15.32
C SER A 107 24.77 5.85 -13.99
N GLU A 108 25.88 6.59 -13.90
CA GLU A 108 26.70 6.70 -12.68
C GLU A 108 25.87 7.10 -11.45
N GLN A 109 24.92 8.03 -11.61
CA GLN A 109 24.03 8.46 -10.52
C GLN A 109 23.08 7.34 -10.07
N GLN A 110 22.56 6.54 -11.00
CA GLN A 110 21.73 5.37 -10.68
C GLN A 110 22.54 4.32 -9.93
N VAL A 111 23.77 4.02 -10.38
CA VAL A 111 24.67 3.07 -9.71
C VAL A 111 24.93 3.52 -8.27
N LEU A 112 25.31 4.77 -8.05
CA LEU A 112 25.56 5.32 -6.71
C LEU A 112 24.30 5.21 -5.81
N GLY A 113 23.14 5.57 -6.35
CA GLY A 113 21.87 5.49 -5.63
C GLY A 113 21.48 4.06 -5.25
N LEU A 114 21.61 3.11 -6.19
CA LEU A 114 21.28 1.70 -5.98
C LEU A 114 22.23 1.00 -5.02
N VAL A 115 23.53 1.27 -5.11
CA VAL A 115 24.51 0.74 -4.17
C VAL A 115 24.22 1.26 -2.76
N ALA A 116 23.92 2.55 -2.61
CA ALA A 116 23.57 3.13 -1.32
C ALA A 116 22.27 2.55 -0.77
N SER A 117 21.22 2.44 -1.59
CA SER A 117 19.92 1.93 -1.14
C SER A 117 19.95 0.43 -0.82
N ARG A 118 20.52 -0.41 -1.68
CA ARG A 118 20.58 -1.87 -1.46
C ARG A 118 21.40 -2.24 -0.23
N ASN A 119 22.51 -1.53 0.02
CA ASN A 119 23.32 -1.79 1.22
C ASN A 119 22.66 -1.30 2.51
N HIS A 120 21.68 -0.38 2.43
CA HIS A 120 21.00 0.15 3.62
C HIS A 120 19.67 -0.56 3.91
N TYR A 121 18.86 -0.78 2.87
CA TYR A 121 17.50 -1.32 2.98
C TYR A 121 17.43 -2.81 2.67
N GLY A 122 18.43 -3.38 2.00
CA GLY A 122 18.42 -4.79 1.57
C GLY A 122 17.53 -5.02 0.34
N ASP A 123 16.89 -6.18 0.33
CA ASP A 123 15.94 -6.56 -0.72
C ASP A 123 14.60 -5.88 -0.51
N VAL A 124 14.01 -5.42 -1.61
CA VAL A 124 12.76 -4.66 -1.61
C VAL A 124 11.72 -5.48 -2.34
N ASP A 125 10.60 -5.77 -1.68
CA ASP A 125 9.45 -6.34 -2.35
C ASP A 125 8.79 -5.31 -3.28
N LEU A 126 8.66 -5.68 -4.55
CA LEU A 126 8.11 -4.83 -5.59
C LEU A 126 6.61 -5.04 -5.82
N GLU A 127 6.02 -6.15 -5.36
CA GLU A 127 4.62 -6.45 -5.65
C GLU A 127 3.69 -5.38 -5.07
N HIS A 128 3.98 -4.91 -3.86
CA HIS A 128 3.28 -3.80 -3.25
C HIS A 128 3.29 -2.54 -4.13
N TYR A 129 4.43 -2.21 -4.73
CA TYR A 129 4.56 -1.04 -5.60
C TYR A 129 3.86 -1.24 -6.95
N ARG A 130 3.84 -2.46 -7.49
CA ARG A 130 3.09 -2.80 -8.71
C ARG A 130 1.59 -2.67 -8.47
N LEU A 131 1.09 -3.15 -7.33
CA LEU A 131 -0.30 -2.99 -6.92
C LEU A 131 -0.69 -1.50 -6.89
N ASN A 132 0.12 -0.68 -6.23
CA ASN A 132 -0.10 0.77 -6.15
C ASN A 132 -0.12 1.45 -7.52
N VAL A 133 0.75 1.03 -8.45
CA VAL A 133 0.76 1.54 -9.84
C VAL A 133 -0.54 1.18 -10.55
N MET A 134 -1.00 -0.06 -10.44
CA MET A 134 -2.23 -0.50 -11.08
C MET A 134 -3.46 0.26 -10.54
N GLN A 135 -3.57 0.38 -9.21
CA GLN A 135 -4.63 1.17 -8.58
C GLN A 135 -4.59 2.64 -8.99
N ALA A 136 -3.39 3.24 -9.05
CA ALA A 136 -3.22 4.62 -9.51
C ALA A 136 -3.66 4.82 -10.96
N LEU A 137 -3.38 3.88 -11.85
CA LEU A 137 -3.79 3.93 -13.25
C LEU A 137 -5.31 3.74 -13.41
N ASP A 138 -5.91 2.82 -12.66
CA ASP A 138 -7.37 2.62 -12.63
C ASP A 138 -8.10 3.90 -12.19
N ILE A 139 -7.59 4.57 -11.16
CA ILE A 139 -8.13 5.86 -10.70
C ILE A 139 -7.94 6.94 -11.76
N ALA A 140 -6.78 6.98 -12.43
CA ALA A 140 -6.51 7.92 -13.50
C ALA A 140 -7.43 7.72 -14.73
N GLU A 141 -7.89 6.50 -14.98
CA GLU A 141 -8.89 6.18 -16.02
C GLU A 141 -10.33 6.60 -15.63
N GLY A 142 -10.54 7.08 -14.40
CA GLY A 142 -11.82 7.58 -13.93
C GLY A 142 -12.61 6.57 -13.08
N ARG A 143 -12.02 5.44 -12.69
CA ARG A 143 -12.61 4.50 -11.73
C ARG A 143 -12.39 4.99 -10.29
N LEU A 144 -12.93 6.17 -9.97
CA LEU A 144 -12.74 6.84 -8.68
C LEU A 144 -13.25 6.04 -7.48
N GLU A 145 -14.19 5.10 -7.67
CA GLU A 145 -14.63 4.17 -6.62
C GLU A 145 -13.47 3.30 -6.09
N ALA A 146 -12.45 3.03 -6.90
CA ALA A 146 -11.23 2.35 -6.46
C ALA A 146 -10.41 3.19 -5.46
N ALA A 147 -10.55 4.53 -5.47
CA ALA A 147 -9.91 5.43 -4.51
C ALA A 147 -10.70 5.58 -3.19
N SER A 148 -11.98 5.19 -3.19
CA SER A 148 -12.93 5.40 -2.09
C SER A 148 -13.08 4.17 -1.18
N LYS A 149 -12.46 3.04 -1.53
CA LYS A 149 -12.46 1.85 -0.67
C LYS A 149 -11.80 2.17 0.68
N PRO A 150 -12.34 1.62 1.79
CA PRO A 150 -11.79 1.83 3.13
C PRO A 150 -10.31 1.43 3.19
N ALA A 151 -9.56 2.01 4.11
CA ALA A 151 -8.16 1.64 4.25
C ALA A 151 -8.06 0.16 4.59
N PRO A 152 -6.97 -0.48 4.15
CA PRO A 152 -6.53 -1.69 4.81
C PRO A 152 -6.26 -1.37 6.27
N GLN A 153 -7.13 -1.88 7.14
CA GLN A 153 -6.77 -1.97 8.54
C GLN A 153 -5.73 -3.07 8.61
N ARG A 154 -4.46 -2.69 8.80
CA ARG A 154 -3.38 -3.61 9.22
C ARG A 154 -3.67 -4.07 10.65
N GLN A 155 -4.79 -4.75 10.83
CA GLN A 155 -5.18 -5.41 12.06
C GLN A 155 -4.59 -6.80 12.00
N LEU A 156 -3.71 -7.07 12.97
CA LEU A 156 -3.34 -8.43 13.29
C LEU A 156 -4.55 -9.05 13.99
N VAL A 157 -5.10 -10.10 13.42
CA VAL A 157 -6.16 -10.87 14.06
C VAL A 157 -5.50 -11.71 15.16
N GLU A 158 -5.89 -11.51 16.43
CA GLU A 158 -5.42 -12.33 17.55
C GLU A 158 -5.79 -13.81 17.33
N ASP A 159 -4.86 -14.70 17.65
CA ASP A 159 -5.09 -16.14 17.56
C ASP A 159 -6.24 -16.55 18.46
N SER A 160 -7.29 -17.10 17.84
CA SER A 160 -8.17 -18.02 18.55
C SER A 160 -7.41 -19.33 18.59
N GLU A 161 -6.99 -19.76 19.79
CA GLU A 161 -6.24 -20.99 20.08
C GLU A 161 -6.54 -22.12 19.06
N VAL A 162 -5.68 -22.29 18.06
CA VAL A 162 -5.69 -23.47 17.19
C VAL A 162 -4.79 -24.50 17.86
N ASP A 163 -5.44 -25.50 18.43
CA ASP A 163 -4.86 -26.61 19.18
C ASP A 163 -3.75 -27.30 18.38
N ASP A 164 -2.56 -27.40 18.98
CA ASP A 164 -1.35 -28.02 18.44
C ASP A 164 -1.64 -29.42 17.86
N LYS A 165 -1.68 -29.52 16.52
CA LYS A 165 -1.48 -30.80 15.84
C LYS A 165 -0.51 -30.62 14.69
N GLU A 166 0.75 -30.94 14.98
CA GLU A 166 1.75 -31.31 13.98
C GLU A 166 1.18 -32.37 13.03
N ASN A 167 0.80 -31.95 11.81
CA ASN A 167 0.89 -32.65 10.52
C ASN A 167 -0.21 -32.15 9.55
N GLU A 168 0.04 -31.07 8.79
CA GLU A 168 -0.48 -30.79 7.42
C GLU A 168 -0.26 -29.31 7.01
N VAL A 169 0.98 -28.94 6.68
CA VAL A 169 1.38 -27.55 6.35
C VAL A 169 0.60 -26.93 5.16
N LYS A 170 -0.16 -27.72 4.38
CA LYS A 170 -0.94 -27.24 3.23
C LYS A 170 -2.40 -26.89 3.56
N ASP A 171 -3.04 -27.64 4.46
CA ASP A 171 -4.44 -27.37 4.86
C ASP A 171 -4.53 -26.25 5.92
N ASP A 172 -3.45 -26.04 6.69
CA ASP A 172 -3.38 -24.96 7.67
C ASP A 172 -3.32 -23.57 7.01
N LEU A 173 -2.56 -23.40 5.92
CA LEU A 173 -2.44 -22.09 5.27
C LEU A 173 -3.74 -21.67 4.58
N GLU A 174 -4.42 -22.60 3.91
CA GLU A 174 -5.71 -22.36 3.28
C GLU A 174 -6.75 -21.94 4.31
N SER A 175 -6.90 -22.72 5.38
CA SER A 175 -7.84 -22.40 6.46
C SER A 175 -7.52 -21.07 7.15
N VAL A 176 -6.24 -20.73 7.33
CA VAL A 176 -5.79 -19.44 7.86
C VAL A 176 -6.17 -18.29 6.93
N ILE A 177 -5.93 -18.38 5.62
CA ILE A 177 -6.31 -17.34 4.65
C ILE A 177 -7.83 -17.14 4.67
N LEU A 178 -8.60 -18.22 4.65
CA LEU A 178 -10.07 -18.16 4.70
C LEU A 178 -10.57 -17.53 6.02
N ASP A 179 -9.97 -17.86 7.16
CA ASP A 179 -10.31 -17.28 8.47
C ASP A 179 -9.97 -15.79 8.54
N ILE A 180 -8.82 -15.38 8.01
CA ILE A 180 -8.43 -13.97 7.89
C ILE A 180 -9.46 -13.20 7.07
N ILE A 181 -9.82 -13.71 5.88
CA ILE A 181 -10.81 -13.06 5.01
C ILE A 181 -12.17 -12.99 5.71
N THR A 182 -12.59 -14.06 6.38
CA THR A 182 -13.88 -14.10 7.10
C THR A 182 -13.94 -13.09 8.24
N LYS A 183 -12.86 -12.94 9.00
CA LYS A 183 -12.81 -12.05 10.17
C LYS A 183 -12.62 -10.58 9.81
N LEU A 184 -11.90 -10.30 8.72
CA LEU A 184 -11.57 -8.93 8.31
C LEU A 184 -12.46 -8.38 7.21
N ASP A 185 -13.29 -9.20 6.54
CA ASP A 185 -14.22 -8.69 5.51
C ASP A 185 -15.32 -7.84 6.15
N GLN A 186 -15.28 -6.54 5.87
CA GLN A 186 -16.27 -5.57 6.33
C GLN A 186 -17.35 -5.25 5.27
N GLY A 187 -17.38 -5.97 4.14
CA GLY A 187 -18.31 -5.70 3.05
C GLY A 187 -17.63 -5.58 1.69
N ASP A 188 -16.39 -5.09 1.66
CA ASP A 188 -15.65 -4.70 0.46
C ASP A 188 -14.50 -5.66 0.09
N GLY A 189 -14.31 -6.72 0.89
CA GLY A 189 -13.18 -7.63 0.84
C GLY A 189 -12.05 -7.23 1.80
N VAL A 190 -10.98 -8.01 1.79
CA VAL A 190 -9.76 -7.81 2.58
C VAL A 190 -8.59 -7.53 1.63
N GLU A 191 -7.74 -6.56 1.97
CA GLU A 191 -6.57 -6.22 1.14
C GLU A 191 -5.54 -7.36 1.13
N PHE A 192 -4.97 -7.62 -0.05
CA PHE A 192 -3.84 -8.53 -0.28
C PHE A 192 -2.75 -8.46 0.80
N GLU A 193 -2.19 -7.28 1.06
CA GLU A 193 -1.12 -7.10 2.06
C GLU A 193 -1.57 -7.44 3.47
N THR A 194 -2.82 -7.10 3.82
CA THR A 194 -3.38 -7.45 5.13
C THR A 194 -3.44 -8.97 5.31
N ILE A 195 -3.76 -9.72 4.25
CA ILE A 195 -3.76 -11.19 4.28
C ILE A 195 -2.32 -11.71 4.46
N LEU A 196 -1.36 -11.18 3.69
CA LEU A 196 0.04 -11.61 3.76
C LEU A 196 0.68 -11.33 5.11
N ILE A 197 0.49 -10.12 5.67
CA ILE A 197 1.02 -9.76 7.00
C ILE A 197 0.43 -10.68 8.08
N ASN A 198 -0.85 -11.01 7.99
CA ASN A 198 -1.50 -11.92 8.92
C ASN A 198 -1.04 -13.38 8.76
N ALA A 199 -0.65 -13.79 7.55
CA ALA A 199 -0.04 -15.10 7.31
C ALA A 199 1.41 -15.17 7.81
N GLU A 200 2.20 -14.11 7.58
CA GLU A 200 3.56 -13.98 8.11
C GLU A 200 3.59 -13.98 9.65
N ALA A 201 2.63 -13.28 10.28
CA ALA A 201 2.48 -13.28 11.73
C ALA A 201 2.22 -14.69 12.31
N ARG A 202 1.66 -15.60 11.49
CA ARG A 202 1.41 -17.01 11.82
C ARG A 202 2.54 -17.95 11.40
N GLY A 203 3.67 -17.40 10.95
CA GLY A 203 4.88 -18.15 10.62
C GLY A 203 4.94 -18.68 9.18
N PHE A 204 4.01 -18.30 8.31
CA PHE A 204 4.05 -18.66 6.90
C PHE A 204 4.96 -17.72 6.11
N GLN A 205 5.69 -18.25 5.13
CA GLN A 205 6.49 -17.43 4.25
C GLN A 205 5.59 -16.67 3.28
N ARG A 206 5.90 -15.38 3.07
CA ARG A 206 5.16 -14.48 2.17
C ARG A 206 4.90 -15.10 0.80
N SER A 207 5.94 -15.58 0.14
CA SER A 207 5.84 -16.15 -1.21
C SER A 207 4.91 -17.36 -1.28
N VAL A 208 4.81 -18.15 -0.19
CA VAL A 208 3.93 -19.32 -0.12
C VAL A 208 2.48 -18.90 0.11
N ALA A 209 2.26 -17.85 0.92
CA ALA A 209 0.93 -17.27 1.12
C ALA A 209 0.40 -16.60 -0.15
N GLU A 210 1.26 -15.94 -0.93
CA GLU A 210 0.93 -15.35 -2.24
C GLU A 210 0.49 -16.43 -3.24
N GLU A 211 1.31 -17.46 -3.44
CA GLU A 211 1.00 -18.57 -4.36
C GLU A 211 -0.32 -19.26 -3.97
N LYS A 212 -0.55 -19.46 -2.67
CA LYS A 212 -1.78 -20.10 -2.19
C LYS A 212 -3.01 -19.22 -2.36
N LEU A 213 -2.89 -17.90 -2.18
CA LEU A 213 -3.99 -16.97 -2.42
C LEU A 213 -4.37 -16.90 -3.90
N GLU A 214 -3.39 -16.99 -4.81
CA GLU A 214 -3.61 -17.09 -6.25
C GLU A 214 -4.32 -18.41 -6.61
N GLU A 215 -3.88 -19.55 -6.06
CA GLU A 215 -4.56 -20.86 -6.23
C GLU A 215 -6.03 -20.80 -5.77
N LEU A 216 -6.30 -20.19 -4.61
CA LEU A 216 -7.67 -20.03 -4.09
C LEU A 216 -8.56 -19.12 -4.93
N SER A 217 -7.94 -18.16 -5.62
CA SER A 217 -8.62 -17.28 -6.57
C SER A 217 -8.97 -18.04 -7.86
N ASP A 218 -8.04 -18.87 -8.36
CA ASP A 218 -8.24 -19.69 -9.56
C ASP A 218 -9.29 -20.80 -9.37
N ASP A 219 -9.33 -21.41 -8.18
CA ASP A 219 -10.32 -22.42 -7.80
C ASP A 219 -11.72 -21.83 -7.55
N GLY A 220 -11.82 -20.50 -7.44
CA GLY A 220 -13.07 -19.78 -7.24
C GLY A 220 -13.61 -19.81 -5.80
N THR A 221 -12.79 -20.20 -4.82
CA THR A 221 -13.12 -20.14 -3.39
C THR A 221 -13.03 -18.69 -2.88
N VAL A 222 -12.08 -17.94 -3.42
CA VAL A 222 -11.89 -16.51 -3.18
C VAL A 222 -12.14 -15.78 -4.49
N HIS A 223 -12.87 -14.68 -4.46
CA HIS A 223 -13.09 -13.80 -5.60
C HIS A 223 -12.48 -12.43 -5.31
N GLU A 224 -11.96 -11.79 -6.36
CA GLU A 224 -11.38 -10.45 -6.32
C GLU A 224 -12.44 -9.41 -6.77
N PRO A 225 -13.30 -8.87 -5.88
CA PRO A 225 -14.31 -7.86 -6.25
C PRO A 225 -13.71 -6.57 -6.81
N ALA A 226 -12.49 -6.23 -6.40
CA ALA A 226 -11.69 -5.21 -7.06
C ALA A 226 -10.21 -5.54 -6.88
N PHE A 227 -9.40 -4.99 -7.76
CA PHE A 227 -7.98 -5.31 -7.80
C PHE A 227 -7.26 -5.11 -6.45
N GLY A 228 -6.63 -6.17 -5.94
CA GLY A 228 -5.94 -6.22 -4.64
C GLY A 228 -6.86 -6.44 -3.43
N TRP A 229 -8.15 -6.69 -3.63
CA TRP A 229 -9.14 -6.94 -2.59
C TRP A 229 -9.79 -8.30 -2.78
N PHE A 230 -9.72 -9.15 -1.76
CA PHE A 230 -10.15 -10.54 -1.81
C PHE A 230 -11.36 -10.79 -0.91
N ARG A 231 -12.30 -11.61 -1.36
CA ARG A 231 -13.52 -11.97 -0.62
C ARG A 231 -13.85 -13.44 -0.84
N LEU A 232 -14.46 -14.08 0.15
CA LEU A 232 -15.10 -15.39 -0.07
C LEU A 232 -16.32 -15.27 -0.99
N VAL A 233 -16.55 -16.33 -1.78
CA VAL A 233 -17.72 -16.49 -2.66
C VAL A 233 -18.96 -16.95 -1.90
#